data_AF-A0A624WFN3-F1
#
_entry.id   AF-A0A624WFN3-F1
#
_cell.length_a   1.000
_cell.length_b   1.000
_cell.length_c   1.000
_cell.angle_alpha   90.00
_cell.angle_beta   90.00
_cell.angle_gamma   90.00
#
_symmetry.space_group_name_H-M   'P 1'
#
loop_
_entity.id
_entity.type
_entity.pdbx_description
1 polymer ?
#
loop_
_entity_poly.entity_id
_entity_poly.type
_entity_poly.pdbx_seq_one_letter_code
_entity_poly.pdbx_strand_id
1 'polypeptide(L)' 'TLTYDELLAETRQALKLLITTSSTPPDSFDRGCRSGVINFWFQLAWKTSPTEEQRREDYRQLCLLAGLEPPADVH' A
#
# COMPACT_ATOMS: atom_id res chain seq x y z
N THR A 1 -18.22 6.81 5.57
CA THR A 1 -17.26 5.85 4.99
C THR A 1 -16.19 6.66 4.31
N LEU A 2 -14.90 6.35 4.52
CA LEU A 2 -13.83 7.02 3.78
C LEU A 2 -14.02 6.77 2.28
N THR A 3 -13.83 7.81 1.48
CA THR A 3 -13.74 7.69 0.02
C THR A 3 -12.49 6.91 -0.37
N TYR A 4 -12.43 6.45 -1.62
CA TYR A 4 -11.24 5.77 -2.15
C TYR A 4 -9.99 6.66 -2.04
N ASP A 5 -10.12 7.94 -2.39
CA ASP A 5 -9.01 8.89 -2.39
C ASP A 5 -8.50 9.19 -0.99
N GLU A 6 -9.40 9.37 -0.01
CA GLU A 6 -9.01 9.55 1.39
C GLU A 6 -8.30 8.30 1.92
N LEU A 7 -8.83 7.10 1.61
CA LEU A 7 -8.22 5.83 2.00
C LEU A 7 -6.80 5.68 1.41
N LEU A 8 -6.60 6.07 0.15
CA LEU A 8 -5.29 6.05 -0.52
C LEU A 8 -4.33 7.08 0.09
N ALA A 9 -4.80 8.29 0.38
CA ALA A 9 -4.00 9.35 0.99
C ALA A 9 -3.49 8.96 2.38
N GLU A 10 -4.38 8.45 3.24
CA GLU A 10 -4.05 7.97 4.59
C GLU A 10 -3.03 6.82 4.54
N THR A 11 -3.20 5.90 3.59
CA THR A 11 -2.28 4.77 3.41
C THR A 11 -0.88 5.24 3.00
N ARG A 12 -0.80 6.20 2.07
CA ARG A 12 0.49 6.81 1.68
C ARG A 12 1.15 7.50 2.87
N GLN A 13 0.38 8.16 3.73
CA GLN A 13 0.91 8.82 4.92
C GLN A 13 1.40 7.81 5.97
N ALA A 14 0.64 6.74 6.23
CA ALA A 14 1.05 5.67 7.12
C ALA A 14 2.34 4.99 6.63
N LEU A 15 2.46 4.71 5.34
CA LEU A 15 3.68 4.14 4.76
C LEU A 15 4.88 5.08 4.93
N LYS A 16 4.72 6.39 4.65
CA LYS A 16 5.79 7.37 4.87
C LYS A 16 6.26 7.38 6.32
N LEU A 17 5.33 7.35 7.27
CA LEU A 17 5.67 7.30 8.69
C LEU A 17 6.49 6.05 9.01
N LEU A 18 6.02 4.87 8.60
CA LEU A 18 6.72 3.61 8.80
C LEU A 18 8.13 3.65 8.19
N ILE A 19 8.27 4.15 6.96
CA ILE A 19 9.57 4.30 6.29
C ILE A 19 10.51 5.18 7.11
N THR A 20 10.02 6.30 7.64
CA THR A 20 10.85 7.22 8.44
C THR A 20 11.24 6.67 9.82
N THR A 21 10.44 5.76 10.38
CA THR A 21 10.69 5.18 11.72
C THR A 21 11.40 3.83 11.67
N SER A 22 11.52 3.21 10.50
CA SER A 22 12.15 1.90 10.30
C SER A 22 13.66 1.93 10.41
N SER A 23 14.24 0.75 10.63
CA SER A 23 15.67 0.51 10.49
C SER A 23 16.11 0.68 9.02
N THR A 24 17.38 1.03 8.80
CA THR A 24 17.99 1.07 7.46
C THR A 24 19.23 0.17 7.44
N PRO A 25 19.24 -0.94 6.68
CA PRO A 25 18.15 -1.45 5.84
C PRO A 25 16.95 -1.96 6.67
N PRO A 26 15.73 -1.99 6.10
CA PRO A 26 14.55 -2.47 6.81
C PRO A 26 14.71 -3.95 7.17
N ASP A 27 14.33 -4.32 8.38
CA ASP A 27 14.34 -5.72 8.81
C ASP A 27 13.06 -6.47 8.35
N SER A 28 12.89 -7.71 8.79
CA SER A 28 11.69 -8.50 8.47
C SER A 28 10.41 -7.92 9.06
N PHE A 29 10.49 -7.30 10.25
CA PHE A 29 9.36 -6.68 10.91
C PHE A 29 8.93 -5.42 10.15
N ASP A 30 9.87 -4.55 9.79
CA ASP A 30 9.64 -3.36 8.97
C ASP A 30 8.95 -3.70 7.64
N ARG A 31 9.46 -4.72 6.93
CA ARG A 31 8.85 -5.20 5.68
C ARG A 31 7.44 -5.74 5.91
N GLY A 32 7.23 -6.48 7.01
CA GLY A 32 5.94 -7.01 7.42
C GLY A 32 4.91 -5.91 7.69
N CYS A 33 5.28 -4.87 8.44
CA CYS A 33 4.41 -3.72 8.72
C CYS A 33 3.99 -3.00 7.43
N ARG A 34 4.95 -2.73 6.53
CA ARG A 34 4.66 -2.09 5.24
C ARG A 34 3.74 -2.93 4.37
N SER A 35 4.00 -4.23 4.24
CA SER A 35 3.14 -5.15 3.50
C SER A 35 1.74 -5.25 4.10
N GLY A 36 1.62 -5.27 5.43
CA GLY A 36 0.35 -5.30 6.15
C GLY A 36 -0.52 -4.08 5.84
N VAL A 37 0.05 -2.88 5.85
CA VAL A 37 -0.65 -1.63 5.50
C VAL A 37 -1.18 -1.67 4.07
N ILE A 38 -0.37 -2.12 3.11
CA ILE A 38 -0.77 -2.19 1.70
C ILE A 38 -1.88 -3.23 1.49
N ASN A 39 -1.76 -4.41 2.09
CA ASN A 39 -2.79 -5.45 2.02
C ASN A 39 -4.10 -4.99 2.63
N PHE A 40 -4.05 -4.30 3.76
CA PHE A 40 -5.23 -3.74 4.40
C PHE A 40 -5.93 -2.69 3.52
N TRP A 41 -5.15 -1.77 2.92
CA TRP A 41 -5.66 -0.83 1.94
C TRP A 41 -6.33 -1.54 0.77
N PHE A 42 -5.72 -2.57 0.20
CA PHE A 42 -6.27 -3.28 -0.96
C PHE A 42 -7.62 -3.92 -0.64
N GLN A 43 -7.75 -4.55 0.53
CA GLN A 43 -9.01 -5.15 0.98
C GLN A 43 -10.12 -4.10 1.19
N LEU A 44 -9.78 -2.90 1.66
CA LEU A 44 -10.72 -1.80 1.79
C LEU A 44 -11.06 -1.15 0.44
N ALA A 45 -10.09 -1.07 -0.46
CA ALA A 45 -10.24 -0.56 -1.82
C ALA A 45 -11.20 -1.40 -2.68
N TRP A 46 -11.39 -2.69 -2.35
CA TRP A 46 -12.44 -3.53 -2.94
C TRP A 46 -13.86 -3.12 -2.57
N LYS A 47 -14.03 -2.43 -1.44
CA LYS A 47 -15.33 -2.01 -0.91
C LYS A 47 -15.66 -0.57 -1.25
N THR A 48 -14.67 0.22 -1.61
CA THR A 48 -14.84 1.51 -2.25
C THR A 48 -14.92 1.26 -3.76
N SER A 49 -15.39 2.21 -4.56
CA SER A 49 -15.97 1.92 -5.90
C SER A 49 -15.04 2.13 -7.13
N PRO A 50 -13.69 2.03 -7.07
CA PRO A 50 -12.85 2.27 -8.24
C PRO A 50 -12.95 1.10 -9.24
N THR A 51 -12.47 1.33 -10.46
CA THR A 51 -12.23 0.24 -11.41
C THR A 51 -11.12 -0.68 -10.90
N GLU A 52 -11.13 -1.93 -11.35
CA GLU A 52 -10.12 -2.90 -10.96
C GLU A 52 -8.71 -2.46 -11.42
N GLU A 53 -8.60 -1.87 -12.60
CA GLU A 53 -7.34 -1.37 -13.15
C GLU A 53 -6.73 -0.26 -12.28
N GLN A 54 -7.55 0.72 -11.86
CA GLN A 54 -7.09 1.82 -11.01
C GLN A 54 -6.56 1.29 -9.69
N ARG A 55 -7.29 0.36 -9.08
CA ARG A 55 -6.90 -0.27 -7.82
C ARG A 55 -5.61 -1.08 -7.95
N ARG A 56 -5.40 -1.80 -9.05
CA ARG A 56 -4.15 -2.55 -9.31
C ARG A 56 -2.97 -1.61 -9.49
N GLU A 57 -3.11 -0.53 -10.24
CA GLU A 57 -2.03 0.45 -10.41
C GLU A 57 -1.70 1.16 -9.09
N ASP A 58 -2.71 1.56 -8.30
CA ASP A 58 -2.46 2.16 -6.99
C ASP A 58 -1.80 1.16 -6.02
N TYR A 59 -2.18 -0.13 -6.06
CA TYR A 59 -1.49 -1.18 -5.32
C TYR A 59 0.00 -1.25 -5.70
N ARG A 60 0.28 -1.24 -7.02
CA ARG A 60 1.64 -1.24 -7.57
C ARG A 60 2.45 -0.05 -7.05
N GLN A 61 1.86 1.15 -7.06
CA GLN A 61 2.52 2.36 -6.56
C GLN A 61 2.79 2.31 -5.06
N LEU A 62 1.88 1.75 -4.26
CA LEU A 62 2.08 1.58 -2.83
C LEU A 62 3.21 0.59 -2.52
N CYS A 63 3.32 -0.51 -3.27
CA CYS A 63 4.46 -1.44 -3.16
C CYS A 63 5.79 -0.72 -3.45
N LEU A 64 5.87 0.03 -4.55
CA LEU A 64 7.06 0.79 -4.92
C LEU A 64 7.43 1.82 -3.85
N LEU A 65 6.45 2.55 -3.32
CA LEU A 65 6.66 3.52 -2.22
C LEU A 65 7.25 2.83 -0.98
N ALA A 66 6.79 1.62 -0.66
CA ALA A 66 7.28 0.85 0.48
C ALA A 66 8.65 0.18 0.27
N GLY A 67 9.21 0.25 -0.93
CA GLY A 67 10.42 -0.49 -1.32
C GLY A 67 10.18 -1.99 -1.43
N LEU A 68 8.96 -2.39 -1.78
CA LEU A 68 8.55 -3.78 -1.96
C LEU A 68 8.39 -4.09 -3.46
N GLU A 69 8.58 -5.36 -3.81
CA GLU A 69 8.32 -5.83 -5.17
C GLU A 69 6.81 -5.85 -5.44
N PRO A 70 6.31 -5.13 -6.45
CA PRO A 70 4.91 -5.23 -6.84
C PRO A 70 4.62 -6.62 -7.43
N PRO A 71 3.37 -7.10 -7.34
CA PRO A 71 2.98 -8.36 -7.95
C PRO A 71 3.19 -8.26 -9.46
N ALA A 72 3.74 -9.32 -10.05
CA ALA A 72 3.79 -9.44 -11.49
C ALA A 72 2.36 -9.34 -12.04
N ASP A 73 2.16 -8.51 -13.06
CA ASP A 73 0.88 -8.40 -13.75
C ASP A 73 0.48 -9.79 -14.23
N VAL A 74 -0.54 -10.38 -13.59
CA VAL A 74 -1.15 -11.61 -14.08
C VAL A 74 -2.05 -11.20 -15.25
N HIS A 75 -1.50 -11.36 -16.46
CA HIS A 75 -2.19 -11.22 -17.74
C HIS A 75 -3.29 -12.27 -17.90
#